data_AF-A0A3C1G3D5-F1
#
_entry.id   AF-A0A3C1G3D5-F1
#
_cell.length_a   1.000
_cell.length_b   1.000
_cell.length_c   1.000
_cell.angle_alpha   90.00
_cell.angle_beta   90.00
_cell.angle_gamma   90.00
#
_symmetry.space_group_name_H-M   'P 1'
#
loop_
_entity.id
_entity.type
_entity.pdbx_description
1 polymer ?
#
loop_
_entity_poly.entity_id
_entity_poly.type
_entity_poly.pdbx_seq_one_letter_code
_entity_poly.pdbx_strand_id
1 'polypeptide(L)'
;MDTLRRQILTVPNILSIARLGVAFTLPVLAWRGEATLFLVCLILALLSDAADGWIARVLSQTSILGTKLDSWADLALSLAVPICVWRLWPSLV
;
A
#
# COMPACT_ATOMS: atom_id res chain seq x y z
N MET A 1 15.53 22.06 11.79
CA MET A 1 14.89 21.67 10.50
C MET A 1 15.20 20.21 10.14
N ASP A 2 16.30 19.62 10.61
CA ASP A 2 16.70 18.24 10.27
C ASP A 2 15.98 17.12 11.04
N THR A 3 15.50 17.40 12.26
CA THR A 3 14.75 16.44 13.09
C THR A 3 13.36 16.13 12.53
N LEU A 4 12.67 17.11 11.93
CA LEU A 4 11.37 16.91 11.28
C LEU A 4 11.48 16.04 10.02
N ARG A 5 12.58 16.17 9.25
CA ARG A 5 12.81 15.40 8.04
C ARG A 5 13.05 13.91 8.33
N ARG A 6 13.72 13.60 9.45
CA ARG A 6 13.91 12.22 9.95
C ARG A 6 12.62 11.56 10.44
N GLN A 7 11.66 12.34 10.95
CA GLN A 7 10.35 11.82 11.36
C GLN A 7 9.37 11.59 10.19
N ILE A 8 9.60 12.26 9.05
CA ILE A 8 8.77 12.12 7.83
C ILE A 8 9.35 11.07 6.88
N LEU A 9 10.69 10.90 6.83
CA LEU A 9 11.38 9.86 6.06
C LEU A 9 11.69 8.62 6.93
N THR A 10 10.71 8.16 7.70
CA THR A 10 10.81 6.82 8.29
C THR A 10 10.50 5.80 7.20
N VAL A 11 11.22 4.68 7.18
CA VAL A 11 11.02 3.58 6.22
C VAL A 11 9.52 3.23 6.05
N PRO A 12 8.72 3.10 7.13
CA PRO A 12 7.29 2.83 7.01
C PRO A 12 6.52 3.87 6.20
N ASN A 13 6.83 5.16 6.35
CA ASN A 13 6.07 6.23 5.68
C ASN A 13 6.36 6.28 4.17
N ILE A 14 7.59 5.97 3.76
CA ILE A 14 7.95 5.88 2.33
C ILE A 14 7.21 4.72 1.68
N LEU A 15 7.10 3.59 2.37
CA LEU A 15 6.37 2.44 1.85
C LEU A 15 4.84 2.65 1.89
N SER A 16 4.26 3.34 2.88
CA SER A 16 2.84 3.73 2.83
C SER A 16 2.53 4.65 1.63
N ILE A 17 3.45 5.57 1.28
CA ILE A 17 3.34 6.39 0.05
C ILE A 17 3.44 5.51 -1.21
N ALA A 18 4.36 4.54 -1.23
CA ALA A 18 4.46 3.59 -2.33
C ALA A 18 3.16 2.79 -2.48
N ARG A 19 2.53 2.39 -1.37
CA ARG A 19 1.24 1.68 -1.33
C ARG A 19 0.10 2.50 -1.89
N LEU A 20 0.05 3.81 -1.58
CA LEU A 20 -0.90 4.73 -2.22
C LEU A 20 -0.69 4.79 -3.74
N GLY A 21 0.58 4.81 -4.20
CA GLY A 21 0.89 4.72 -5.62
C GLY A 21 0.42 3.42 -6.26
N VAL A 22 0.62 2.29 -5.57
CA VAL A 22 0.12 0.97 -6.02
C VAL A 22 -1.40 0.95 -6.04
N ALA A 23 -2.08 1.47 -5.02
CA ALA A 23 -3.54 1.54 -4.95
C ALA A 23 -4.15 2.31 -6.15
N PHE A 24 -3.48 3.34 -6.65
CA PHE A 24 -3.91 4.07 -7.86
C PHE A 24 -3.61 3.33 -9.18
N THR A 25 -2.53 2.53 -9.22
CA THR A 25 -2.12 1.82 -10.46
C THR A 25 -2.86 0.49 -10.64
N LEU A 26 -3.28 -0.17 -9.56
CA LEU A 26 -4.03 -1.43 -9.60
C LEU A 26 -5.34 -1.35 -10.41
N PRO A 27 -6.22 -0.33 -10.24
CA PRO A 27 -7.40 -0.16 -11.08
C PRO A 27 -7.10 0.01 -12.56
N VAL A 28 -6.00 0.70 -12.90
CA VAL A 28 -5.57 0.90 -14.29
C VAL A 28 -5.14 -0.42 -14.92
N LEU A 29 -4.37 -1.24 -14.18
CA LEU A 29 -3.96 -2.58 -14.62
C LEU A 29 -5.16 -3.51 -14.77
N ALA A 30 -6.09 -3.49 -13.81
CA ALA A 30 -7.33 -4.26 -13.87
C ALA A 30 -8.20 -3.87 -15.06
N TRP A 31 -8.30 -2.57 -15.38
CA TRP A 31 -9.04 -2.10 -16.55
C TRP A 31 -8.40 -2.53 -17.87
N ARG A 32 -7.06 -2.61 -17.93
CA ARG A 32 -6.33 -3.13 -19.09
C ARG A 32 -6.38 -4.66 -19.21
N GLY A 33 -6.87 -5.37 -18.19
CA GLY A 33 -6.92 -6.84 -18.17
C GLY A 33 -5.57 -7.50 -17.85
N GLU A 34 -4.59 -6.73 -17.37
CA GLU A 34 -3.21 -7.18 -17.14
C GLU A 34 -3.09 -7.90 -15.78
N ALA A 35 -3.71 -9.08 -15.69
CA ALA A 35 -3.86 -9.82 -14.45
C ALA A 35 -2.53 -10.22 -13.77
N THR A 36 -1.52 -10.55 -14.57
CA THR A 36 -0.18 -10.92 -14.07
C THR A 36 0.51 -9.73 -13.42
N LEU A 37 0.51 -8.58 -14.07
CA LEU A 37 1.11 -7.35 -13.53
C LEU A 37 0.34 -6.88 -12.29
N PHE A 38 -0.98 -6.99 -12.30
CA PHE A 38 -1.82 -6.73 -11.13
C PHE A 38 -1.39 -7.58 -9.93
N LEU A 39 -1.25 -8.90 -10.10
CA LEU A 39 -0.83 -9.80 -9.02
C LEU A 39 0.57 -9.51 -8.51
N VAL A 40 1.53 -9.27 -9.41
CA VAL A 40 2.91 -8.92 -9.01
C VAL A 40 2.93 -7.64 -8.19
N CYS A 41 2.26 -6.58 -8.64
CA CYS A 41 2.15 -5.33 -7.89
C CYS A 41 1.45 -5.51 -6.54
N LEU A 42 0.37 -6.29 -6.50
CA LEU A 42 -0.37 -6.57 -5.27
C LEU A 42 0.46 -7.34 -4.25
N ILE A 43 1.17 -8.39 -4.68
CA ILE A 43 2.07 -9.16 -3.82
C ILE A 43 3.20 -8.29 -3.29
N LEU A 44 3.81 -7.47 -4.14
CA LEU A 44 4.87 -6.55 -3.71
C LEU A 44 4.37 -5.53 -2.68
N ALA A 45 3.15 -5.01 -2.85
CA ALA A 45 2.55 -4.09 -1.89
C ALA A 45 2.24 -4.77 -0.54
N LEU A 46 1.72 -6.00 -0.55
CA LEU A 46 1.45 -6.77 0.66
C LEU A 46 2.73 -7.15 1.42
N LEU A 47 3.78 -7.56 0.69
CA LEU A 47 5.08 -7.84 1.29
C LEU A 47 5.71 -6.59 1.91
N SER A 48 5.54 -5.45 1.24
CA SER A 48 6.00 -4.14 1.72
C SER A 48 5.30 -3.78 3.03
N ASP A 49 3.97 -3.93 3.11
CA ASP A 49 3.20 -3.69 4.34
C ASP A 49 3.62 -4.58 5.51
N ALA A 50 3.78 -5.88 5.26
CA ALA A 50 4.22 -6.81 6.30
C ALA A 50 5.63 -6.45 6.83
N ALA A 51 6.53 -6.02 5.94
CA ALA A 51 7.87 -5.58 6.30
C ALA A 51 7.82 -4.27 7.12
N ASP A 52 7.01 -3.29 6.71
CA ASP A 52 6.85 -2.02 7.43
C ASP A 52 6.23 -2.21 8.80
N GLY A 53 5.20 -3.04 8.90
CA GLY A 53 4.51 -3.32 10.16
C GLY A 53 5.46 -3.99 11.16
N TRP A 54 6.37 -4.85 10.69
CA TRP A 54 7.41 -5.44 11.51
C TRP A 54 8.47 -4.41 11.93
N ILE A 55 8.97 -3.61 10.99
CA ILE A 55 9.97 -2.56 11.22
C ILE A 55 9.43 -1.49 12.18
N ALA A 56 8.17 -1.06 12.02
CA ALA A 56 7.51 -0.07 12.86
C ALA A 56 7.34 -0.56 14.30
N ARG A 57 6.98 -1.84 14.49
CA ARG A 57 6.91 -2.48 15.82
C ARG A 57 8.28 -2.55 16.50
N VAL A 58 9.34 -2.85 15.75
CA VAL A 58 10.70 -2.97 16.28
C VAL A 58 11.29 -1.59 16.62
N LEU A 59 11.01 -0.56 15.83
CA LEU A 59 11.59 0.78 16.01
C LEU A 59 10.79 1.70 16.93
N SER A 60 9.54 1.36 17.32
CA SER A 60 8.66 2.24 18.11
C SER A 60 8.55 3.68 17.55
N GLN A 61 8.79 3.84 16.24
CA GLN A 61 8.74 5.12 15.53
C GLN A 61 7.45 5.22 14.74
N THR A 62 6.34 5.30 15.46
CA THR A 62 5.02 5.59 14.87
C THR A 62 4.75 7.08 15.00
N SER A 63 4.86 7.81 13.89
CA SER A 63 4.43 9.21 13.83
C SER A 63 2.90 9.28 13.65
N ILE A 64 2.22 10.14 14.40
CA ILE A 64 0.75 10.33 14.35
C ILE A 64 0.27 10.64 12.92
N LEU A 65 1.07 11.37 12.13
CA LEU A 65 0.76 11.67 10.73
C LEU A 65 0.94 10.45 9.83
N GLY A 66 2.01 9.66 10.04
CA GLY A 66 2.27 8.43 9.29
C GLY A 66 1.18 7.39 9.52
N THR A 67 0.74 7.19 10.77
CA THR A 67 -0.35 6.27 11.11
C THR A 67 -1.66 6.65 10.45
N LYS A 68 -1.96 7.95 10.34
CA LYS A 68 -3.15 8.39 9.58
C LYS A 68 -2.99 8.08 8.10
N LEU A 69 -1.87 8.43 7.47
CA LEU A 69 -1.65 8.18 6.05
C LEU A 69 -1.73 6.69 5.70
N ASP A 70 -1.18 5.85 6.57
CA ASP A 70 -1.20 4.39 6.46
C ASP A 70 -2.64 3.83 6.49
N SER A 71 -3.46 4.26 7.46
CA SER A 71 -4.89 3.89 7.50
C SER A 71 -5.67 4.33 6.25
N TRP A 72 -5.34 5.49 5.66
CA TRP A 72 -5.98 5.93 4.41
C TRP A 72 -5.52 5.10 3.21
N ALA A 73 -4.23 4.75 3.16
CA ALA A 73 -3.66 3.87 2.14
C ALA A 73 -4.32 2.48 2.19
N ASP A 74 -4.45 1.91 3.38
CA ASP A 74 -5.08 0.61 3.60
C ASP A 74 -6.57 0.64 3.26
N LEU A 75 -7.30 1.69 3.63
CA LEU A 75 -8.69 1.86 3.22
C LEU A 75 -8.83 1.92 1.70
N ALA A 76 -8.00 2.72 1.03
CA ALA A 76 -8.02 2.81 -0.43
C ALA A 76 -7.73 1.47 -1.10
N LEU A 77 -6.71 0.75 -0.61
CA LEU A 77 -6.34 -0.57 -1.13
C LEU A 77 -7.46 -1.60 -0.89
N SER A 78 -8.02 -1.63 0.33
CA SER A 78 -9.10 -2.55 0.72
C SER A 78 -10.39 -2.35 -0.08
N LEU A 79 -10.66 -1.13 -0.56
CA LEU A 79 -11.80 -0.84 -1.44
C LEU A 79 -11.49 -1.11 -2.92
N ALA A 80 -10.28 -0.77 -3.37
CA ALA A 80 -9.89 -0.94 -4.77
C ALA A 80 -9.70 -2.41 -5.16
N VAL A 81 -9.09 -3.22 -4.28
CA VAL A 81 -8.73 -4.62 -4.58
C VAL A 81 -9.97 -5.47 -4.91
N PRO A 82 -11.07 -5.48 -4.14
CA PRO A 82 -12.27 -6.26 -4.47
C PRO A 82 -12.86 -5.88 -5.83
N ILE A 83 -12.89 -4.58 -6.16
CA ILE A 83 -13.39 -4.09 -7.45
C ILE A 83 -12.50 -4.58 -8.60
N CYS A 84 -11.18 -4.51 -8.43
CA CYS A 84 -10.22 -4.98 -9.41
C CYS A 84 -10.28 -6.50 -9.61
N VAL A 85 -10.40 -7.25 -8.51
CA VAL A 85 -10.53 -8.72 -8.52
C VAL A 85 -11.82 -9.13 -9.21
N TRP A 86 -12.95 -8.51 -8.87
CA TRP A 86 -14.22 -8.77 -9.57
C TRP A 86 -14.12 -8.47 -11.07
N ARG A 87 -13.39 -7.43 -11.46
CA ARG A 87 -13.20 -7.07 -12.88
C ARG A 87 -12.32 -8.05 -13.65
N LEU A 88 -11.25 -8.57 -13.03
CA LEU A 88 -10.28 -9.48 -13.65
C LEU A 88 -10.74 -10.95 -13.58
N TRP A 89 -11.31 -11.34 -12.45
CA TRP A 89 -11.77 -12.69 -12.15
C TRP A 89 -13.16 -12.66 -11.49
N PRO A 90 -14.22 -12.38 -12.27
CA PRO A 90 -15.59 -12.38 -11.75
C PRO A 90 -16.06 -13.76 -11.25
N SER A 91 -15.32 -14.84 -11.54
CA SER A 91 -15.62 -16.20 -11.08
C SER A 91 -15.09 -16.51 -9.66
N LEU A 92 -14.23 -15.66 -9.08
CA LEU A 92 -13.66 -15.85 -7.74
C LEU A 92 -14.46 -15.16 -6.63
N VAL A 93 -15.41 -14.29 -7.00
CA VAL A 93 -16.26 -13.50 -6.08
C VAL A 93 -17.70 -13.95 -6.26
#